data_AF-A0A1G3LXJ2-F1
#
_entry.id   AF-A0A1G3LXJ2-F1
#
_cell.length_a   1.000
_cell.length_b   1.000
_cell.length_c   1.000
_cell.angle_alpha   90.00
_cell.angle_beta   90.00
_cell.angle_gamma   90.00
#
_symmetry.space_group_name_H-M   'P 1'
#
loop_
_entity.id
_entity.type
_entity.pdbx_description
1 polymer ?
#
loop_
_entity_poly.entity_id
_entity_poly.type
_entity_poly.pdbx_seq_one_letter_code
_entity_poly.pdbx_strand_id
1 'polypeptide(L)'
;MENLFDDRDSGLEYAEYRGARWGTERYSAKLAAVARAIRACRPGGPDLVALQEVESERALADLAHELGGLGYRYRVFVPQPGVVTGVAFLSRLPVLRVRALPVGSFQQEPLRQIVEIEVESRGHRLRVLNNHWKAKTDGVRETEPGRKAAAKVLARRVGRVLAEEPEADLLALGDFNQNLEELEPWTRAAGLDDPWVEVPAERRGSAVFRGAWQTPDHVLLSSGLQDRRGFTRPRKAFRVVRAAFLLEASTGFPRRFAAGGVSDHLPLLLRLRVRR
;
A
#
# COMPACT_ATOMS: atom_id res chain seq x y z
N MET A 1 6.27 -1.38 -1.01
CA MET A 1 7.60 -1.27 -0.36
C MET A 1 8.34 -2.58 -0.53
N GLU A 2 9.67 -2.56 -0.50
CA GLU A 2 10.54 -3.75 -0.48
C GLU A 2 10.34 -4.47 0.85
N ASN A 3 10.37 -5.80 0.83
CA ASN A 3 9.86 -6.66 1.90
C ASN A 3 10.34 -6.33 3.31
N LEU A 4 9.41 -6.48 4.27
CA LEU A 4 9.62 -6.45 5.70
C LEU A 4 9.38 -7.85 6.27
N PHE A 5 10.44 -8.65 6.21
CA PHE A 5 10.56 -9.91 6.93
C PHE A 5 11.02 -9.66 8.36
N ASP A 6 10.51 -10.43 9.30
CA ASP A 6 11.05 -10.49 10.65
C ASP A 6 12.31 -11.38 10.73
N ASP A 7 12.94 -11.46 11.89
CA ASP A 7 14.18 -12.21 12.10
C ASP A 7 13.97 -13.66 12.59
N ARG A 8 12.79 -14.24 12.36
CA ARG A 8 12.49 -15.64 12.69
C ARG A 8 12.01 -16.40 11.45
N ASP A 9 12.76 -17.44 11.08
CA ASP A 9 12.39 -18.31 9.96
C ASP A 9 11.07 -19.06 10.24
N SER A 10 10.05 -18.81 9.43
CA SER A 10 8.80 -19.56 9.31
C SER A 10 8.89 -20.70 8.26
N GLY A 11 9.91 -20.69 7.41
CA GLY A 11 10.18 -21.69 6.37
C GLY A 11 9.66 -21.31 4.99
N LEU A 12 8.91 -20.21 4.87
CA LEU A 12 8.34 -19.70 3.61
C LEU A 12 9.17 -18.57 2.98
N GLU A 13 10.22 -18.10 3.66
CA GLU A 13 10.98 -16.93 3.27
C GLU A 13 11.67 -17.11 1.92
N TYR A 14 11.90 -16.02 1.18
CA TYR A 14 12.80 -16.11 0.03
C TYR A 14 14.24 -16.35 0.48
N ALA A 15 15.06 -16.91 -0.41
CA ALA A 15 16.43 -17.30 -0.07
C ALA A 15 17.30 -16.13 0.47
N GLU A 16 17.03 -14.89 0.04
CA GLU A 16 17.72 -13.70 0.57
C GLU A 16 17.28 -13.28 2.00
N TYR A 17 16.14 -13.77 2.48
CA TYR A 17 15.58 -13.48 3.82
C TYR A 17 15.76 -14.64 4.80
N ARG A 18 16.67 -15.59 4.53
CA ARG A 18 16.95 -16.75 5.40
C ARG A 18 18.35 -16.71 6.02
N GLY A 19 18.46 -17.25 7.24
CA GLY A 19 19.73 -17.53 7.91
C GLY A 19 20.64 -16.31 8.04
N ALA A 20 21.97 -16.51 7.89
CA ALA A 20 22.95 -15.45 8.14
C ALA A 20 22.83 -14.20 7.23
N ARG A 21 22.07 -14.27 6.13
CA ARG A 21 21.84 -13.12 5.24
C ARG A 21 20.81 -12.14 5.80
N TRP A 22 19.93 -12.62 6.69
CA TRP A 22 18.85 -11.87 7.30
C TRP A 22 18.72 -12.21 8.79
N GLY A 23 19.52 -11.55 9.61
CA GLY A 23 19.48 -11.67 11.07
C GLY A 23 18.91 -10.42 11.76
N THR A 24 18.83 -10.47 13.09
CA THR A 24 18.27 -9.42 13.96
C THR A 24 18.80 -8.03 13.67
N GLU A 25 20.10 -7.87 13.39
CA GLU A 25 20.68 -6.55 13.07
C GLU A 25 20.10 -5.97 11.77
N ARG A 26 20.03 -6.78 10.72
CA ARG A 26 19.51 -6.35 9.41
C ARG A 26 18.00 -6.09 9.46
N TYR A 27 17.27 -6.94 10.18
CA TYR A 27 15.85 -6.71 10.47
C TYR A 27 15.63 -5.40 11.23
N SER A 28 16.40 -5.15 12.30
CA SER A 28 16.33 -3.89 13.06
C SER A 28 16.65 -2.67 12.18
N ALA A 29 17.66 -2.77 11.33
CA ALA A 29 17.99 -1.72 10.36
C ALA A 29 16.85 -1.49 9.34
N LYS A 30 16.15 -2.55 8.91
CA LYS A 30 14.99 -2.44 8.03
C LYS A 30 13.82 -1.74 8.73
N LEU A 31 13.52 -2.09 9.98
CA LEU A 31 12.50 -1.42 10.79
C LEU A 31 12.79 0.08 10.90
N ALA A 32 14.02 0.45 11.27
CA ALA A 32 14.43 1.86 11.38
C ALA A 32 14.33 2.60 10.03
N ALA A 33 14.71 1.96 8.93
CA ALA A 33 14.62 2.54 7.58
C ALA A 33 13.16 2.81 7.17
N VAL A 34 12.27 1.84 7.40
CA VAL A 34 10.82 1.98 7.10
C VAL A 34 10.19 3.02 8.02
N ALA A 35 10.52 3.01 9.31
CA ALA A 35 10.03 4.01 10.26
C ALA A 35 10.47 5.42 9.89
N ARG A 36 11.72 5.60 9.44
CA ARG A 36 12.23 6.88 8.92
C ARG A 36 11.44 7.34 7.70
N ALA A 37 11.11 6.44 6.77
CA ALA A 37 10.27 6.78 5.61
C ALA A 37 8.87 7.24 6.01
N ILE A 38 8.20 6.53 6.92
CA ILE A 38 6.88 6.92 7.45
C ILE A 38 6.93 8.29 8.14
N ARG A 39 7.95 8.54 8.96
CA ARG A 39 8.17 9.85 9.61
C ARG A 39 8.39 10.98 8.60
N ALA A 40 9.04 10.69 7.47
CA ALA A 40 9.30 11.68 6.42
C ALA A 40 8.06 12.02 5.57
N CYS A 41 7.00 11.21 5.59
CA CYS A 41 5.78 11.48 4.85
C CYS A 41 5.10 12.79 5.28
N ARG A 42 5.09 13.10 6.58
CA ARG A 42 4.65 14.40 7.11
C ARG A 42 5.15 14.63 8.53
N PRO A 43 5.30 15.90 8.97
CA PRO A 43 5.48 16.21 10.38
C PRO A 43 4.38 15.57 11.23
N GLY A 44 4.78 14.84 12.27
CA GLY A 44 3.88 14.12 13.19
C GLY A 44 3.32 12.79 12.65
N GLY A 45 3.76 12.31 11.49
CA GLY A 45 3.37 11.02 10.91
C GLY A 45 1.98 11.00 10.26
N PRO A 46 1.72 10.10 9.29
CA PRO A 46 0.39 9.85 8.73
C PRO A 46 -0.62 9.37 9.79
N ASP A 47 -1.91 9.65 9.59
CA ASP A 47 -2.97 9.16 10.48
C ASP A 47 -3.31 7.67 10.23
N LEU A 48 -3.13 7.23 8.99
CA LEU A 48 -3.26 5.85 8.53
C LEU A 48 -2.07 5.54 7.60
N VAL A 49 -1.45 4.38 7.77
CA VAL A 49 -0.40 3.84 6.91
C VAL A 49 -0.86 2.50 6.38
N ALA A 50 -0.78 2.31 5.07
CA ALA A 50 -1.04 1.06 4.40
C ALA A 50 0.28 0.51 3.84
N LEU A 51 0.63 -0.71 4.21
CA LEU A 51 1.90 -1.35 3.86
C LEU A 51 1.62 -2.59 2.99
N GLN A 52 2.56 -2.90 2.12
CA GLN A 52 2.63 -4.13 1.34
C GLN A 52 3.92 -4.86 1.71
N GLU A 53 4.03 -6.13 1.34
CA GLU A 53 5.22 -6.95 1.59
C GLU A 53 5.58 -7.06 3.09
N VAL A 54 4.57 -7.18 3.94
CA VAL A 54 4.75 -7.43 5.38
C VAL A 54 4.63 -8.92 5.64
N GLU A 55 5.65 -9.55 6.20
CA GLU A 55 5.64 -11.01 6.44
C GLU A 55 4.65 -11.42 7.54
N SER A 56 4.65 -10.70 8.67
CA SER A 56 4.00 -11.20 9.88
C SER A 56 3.38 -10.10 10.73
N GLU A 57 2.49 -10.51 11.64
CA GLU A 57 1.97 -9.62 12.69
C GLU A 57 3.09 -9.11 13.60
N ARG A 58 4.14 -9.93 13.81
CA ARG A 58 5.31 -9.54 14.59
C ARG A 58 6.09 -8.43 13.90
N ALA A 59 6.38 -8.56 12.60
CA ALA A 59 7.03 -7.53 11.80
C ALA A 59 6.28 -6.19 11.92
N LEU A 60 4.94 -6.24 11.84
CA LEU A 60 4.10 -5.06 12.00
C LEU A 60 4.12 -4.50 13.43
N ALA A 61 4.13 -5.35 14.44
CA ALA A 61 4.18 -4.96 15.85
C ALA A 61 5.50 -4.27 16.20
N ASP A 62 6.62 -4.81 15.76
CA ASP A 62 7.95 -4.25 15.97
C ASP A 62 8.10 -2.92 15.21
N LEU A 63 7.56 -2.82 13.99
CA LEU A 63 7.53 -1.54 13.26
C LEU A 63 6.70 -0.48 14.00
N ALA A 64 5.56 -0.86 14.57
CA ALA A 64 4.76 0.06 15.37
C ALA A 64 5.50 0.53 16.63
N HIS A 65 6.31 -0.35 17.23
CA HIS A 65 7.19 0.00 18.37
C HIS A 65 8.28 0.98 17.95
N GLU A 66 8.98 0.74 16.83
CA GLU A 66 10.00 1.63 16.26
C GLU A 66 9.42 3.02 15.88
N LEU A 67 8.16 3.06 15.46
CA LEU A 67 7.40 4.28 15.24
C LEU A 67 6.96 5.00 16.53
N GLY A 68 7.42 4.55 17.69
CA GLY A 68 7.11 5.06 19.02
C GLY A 68 6.88 6.57 19.09
N GLY A 69 5.89 6.96 19.90
CA GLY A 69 5.45 8.34 20.07
C GLY A 69 4.51 8.88 18.99
N LEU A 70 4.32 8.17 17.86
CA LEU A 70 3.37 8.59 16.81
C LEU A 70 1.92 8.13 17.06
N GLY A 71 1.69 7.21 18.02
CA GLY A 71 0.35 6.83 18.45
C GLY A 71 -0.41 5.91 17.50
N TYR A 72 0.27 5.06 16.74
CA TYR A 72 -0.34 3.98 15.96
C TYR A 72 -0.86 2.87 16.89
N ARG A 73 -2.09 3.06 17.39
CA ARG A 73 -2.72 2.15 18.37
C ARG A 73 -3.37 0.93 17.73
N TYR A 74 -3.78 1.03 16.47
CA TYR A 74 -4.43 -0.04 15.75
C TYR A 74 -3.47 -0.61 14.71
N ARG A 75 -3.33 -1.93 14.71
CA ARG A 75 -2.49 -2.68 13.77
C ARG A 75 -3.37 -3.74 13.14
N VAL A 76 -3.35 -3.83 11.81
CA VAL A 76 -4.15 -4.81 11.08
C VAL A 76 -3.22 -5.58 10.17
N PHE A 77 -3.07 -6.87 10.47
CA PHE A 77 -2.46 -7.87 9.61
C PHE A 77 -3.38 -9.08 9.63
N VAL A 78 -3.74 -9.60 8.46
CA VAL A 78 -4.55 -10.83 8.37
C VAL A 78 -3.65 -11.89 7.74
N PRO A 79 -3.18 -12.89 8.52
CA PRO A 79 -2.40 -13.99 7.99
C PRO A 79 -3.14 -14.73 6.87
N GLN A 80 -2.40 -15.17 5.86
CA GLN A 80 -2.92 -15.96 4.76
C GLN A 80 -2.04 -17.19 4.54
N PRO A 81 -2.54 -18.42 4.80
CA PRO A 81 -1.76 -19.63 4.61
C PRO A 81 -1.21 -19.75 3.17
N GLY A 82 0.06 -20.14 3.05
CA GLY A 82 0.75 -20.32 1.77
C GLY A 82 1.20 -19.02 1.09
N VAL A 83 0.94 -17.86 1.67
CA VAL A 83 1.42 -16.57 1.16
C VAL A 83 2.54 -16.05 2.05
N VAL A 84 3.69 -15.77 1.44
CA VAL A 84 4.91 -15.34 2.13
C VAL A 84 4.77 -13.96 2.78
N THR A 85 4.15 -13.02 2.07
CA THR A 85 3.95 -11.65 2.57
C THR A 85 2.54 -11.15 2.29
N GLY A 86 2.00 -10.38 3.22
CA GLY A 86 0.68 -9.79 3.15
C GLY A 86 0.72 -8.27 2.99
N VAL A 87 -0.48 -7.71 3.15
CA VAL A 87 -0.72 -6.28 3.31
C VAL A 87 -1.07 -5.98 4.76
N ALA A 88 -0.74 -4.78 5.22
CA ALA A 88 -0.96 -4.37 6.60
C ALA A 88 -1.44 -2.93 6.72
N PHE A 89 -2.00 -2.59 7.88
CA PHE A 89 -2.27 -1.22 8.27
C PHE A 89 -1.70 -0.88 9.65
N LEU A 90 -1.22 0.35 9.79
CA LEU A 90 -1.02 1.03 11.07
C LEU A 90 -1.94 2.24 11.11
N SER A 91 -2.76 2.37 12.15
CA SER A 91 -3.74 3.45 12.27
C SER A 91 -3.70 4.13 13.63
N ARG A 92 -3.78 5.46 13.60
CA ARG A 92 -4.06 6.31 14.78
C ARG A 92 -5.57 6.49 14.97
N LEU A 93 -6.34 6.31 13.90
CA LEU A 93 -7.79 6.37 13.89
C LEU A 93 -8.38 5.02 14.36
N PRO A 94 -9.50 5.03 15.10
CA PRO A 94 -10.23 3.81 15.43
C PRO A 94 -10.51 2.95 14.19
N VAL A 95 -10.11 1.69 14.24
CA VAL A 95 -10.49 0.67 13.25
C VAL A 95 -11.76 -0.01 13.75
N LEU A 96 -12.87 0.21 13.05
CA LEU A 96 -14.18 -0.32 13.42
C LEU A 96 -14.40 -1.74 12.89
N ARG A 97 -13.88 -2.04 11.71
CA ARG A 97 -14.07 -3.32 11.02
C ARG A 97 -12.84 -3.68 10.21
N VAL A 98 -12.58 -4.98 10.11
CA VAL A 98 -11.55 -5.58 9.26
C VAL A 98 -12.20 -6.69 8.45
N ARG A 99 -11.88 -6.77 7.15
CA ARG A 99 -12.33 -7.82 6.25
C ARG A 99 -11.19 -8.22 5.33
N ALA A 100 -10.91 -9.52 5.25
CA ALA A 100 -10.08 -10.08 4.19
C ALA A 100 -10.97 -10.52 3.01
N LEU A 101 -10.50 -10.24 1.79
CA LEU A 101 -11.15 -10.60 0.54
C LEU A 101 -10.22 -11.55 -0.22
N PRO A 102 -10.47 -12.87 -0.16
CA PRO A 102 -9.67 -13.85 -0.89
C PRO A 102 -9.72 -13.60 -2.40
N VAL A 103 -8.56 -13.63 -3.05
CA VAL A 103 -8.45 -13.47 -4.51
C VAL A 103 -8.46 -14.82 -5.23
N GLY A 104 -8.00 -15.88 -4.56
CA GLY A 104 -7.86 -17.22 -5.11
C GLY A 104 -6.40 -17.57 -5.38
N SER A 105 -6.13 -18.33 -6.42
CA SER A 105 -4.79 -18.75 -6.83
C SER A 105 -4.56 -18.49 -8.32
N PHE A 106 -3.29 -18.45 -8.69
CA PHE A 106 -2.81 -18.36 -10.07
C PHE A 106 -1.61 -19.29 -10.21
N GLN A 107 -1.61 -20.17 -11.23
CA GLN A 107 -0.57 -21.20 -11.41
C GLN A 107 -0.33 -22.05 -10.15
N GLN A 108 -1.41 -22.45 -9.47
CA GLN A 108 -1.39 -23.19 -8.19
C GLN A 108 -0.82 -22.43 -6.99
N GLU A 109 -0.30 -21.22 -7.18
CA GLU A 109 0.17 -20.35 -6.10
C GLU A 109 -0.95 -19.43 -5.59
N PRO A 110 -1.11 -19.27 -4.27
CA PRO A 110 -2.12 -18.37 -3.72
C PRO A 110 -1.81 -16.91 -4.09
N LEU A 111 -2.83 -16.18 -4.50
CA LEU A 111 -2.77 -14.74 -4.69
C LEU A 111 -3.02 -14.03 -3.36
N ARG A 112 -2.27 -12.93 -3.13
CA ARG A 112 -2.43 -12.07 -1.95
C ARG A 112 -3.86 -11.55 -1.86
N GLN A 113 -4.47 -11.71 -0.69
CA GLN A 113 -5.81 -11.18 -0.40
C GLN A 113 -5.81 -9.66 -0.35
N ILE A 114 -6.97 -9.07 -0.61
CA ILE A 114 -7.21 -7.64 -0.38
C ILE A 114 -7.70 -7.49 1.06
N VAL A 115 -7.11 -6.59 1.83
CA VAL A 115 -7.57 -6.29 3.19
C VAL A 115 -8.31 -4.96 3.19
N GLU A 116 -9.57 -5.01 3.60
CA GLU A 116 -10.42 -3.85 3.80
C GLU A 116 -10.50 -3.52 5.30
N ILE A 117 -10.38 -2.24 5.63
CA ILE A 117 -10.70 -1.70 6.95
C ILE A 117 -11.74 -0.59 6.85
N GLU A 118 -12.53 -0.43 7.91
CA GLU A 118 -13.36 0.77 8.12
C GLU A 118 -12.75 1.54 9.29
N VAL A 119 -12.28 2.76 9.04
CA VAL A 119 -11.77 3.67 10.07
C VAL A 119 -12.74 4.80 10.34
N GLU A 120 -12.67 5.38 11.54
CA GLU A 120 -13.56 6.46 11.97
C GLU A 120 -12.78 7.71 12.38
N SER A 121 -13.32 8.88 12.04
CA SER A 121 -12.91 10.15 12.61
C SER A 121 -14.08 11.12 12.66
N ARG A 122 -14.35 11.70 13.84
CA ARG A 122 -15.42 12.69 14.06
C ARG A 122 -16.81 12.21 13.61
N GLY A 123 -17.13 10.94 13.85
CA GLY A 123 -18.40 10.32 13.47
C GLY A 123 -18.48 9.92 11.99
N HIS A 124 -17.49 10.25 11.17
CA HIS A 124 -17.45 9.88 9.76
C HIS A 124 -16.59 8.64 9.55
N ARG A 125 -17.00 7.78 8.62
CA ARG A 125 -16.35 6.51 8.33
C ARG A 125 -15.63 6.58 6.99
N LEU A 126 -14.48 5.93 6.90
CA LEU A 126 -13.71 5.78 5.67
C LEU A 126 -13.41 4.30 5.47
N ARG A 127 -13.81 3.76 4.32
CA ARG A 127 -13.43 2.40 3.90
C ARG A 127 -12.11 2.44 3.13
N VAL A 128 -11.16 1.60 3.50
CA VAL A 128 -9.84 1.55 2.85
C VAL A 128 -9.51 0.12 2.48
N LEU A 129 -9.35 -0.15 1.20
CA LEU A 129 -8.94 -1.44 0.64
C LEU A 129 -7.47 -1.38 0.26
N ASN A 130 -6.63 -2.19 0.92
CA ASN A 130 -5.20 -2.30 0.62
C ASN A 130 -4.95 -3.53 -0.27
N ASN A 131 -4.28 -3.26 -1.38
CA ASN A 131 -4.07 -4.19 -2.49
C ASN A 131 -2.57 -4.47 -2.67
N HIS A 132 -2.27 -5.71 -3.05
CA HIS A 132 -0.98 -6.06 -3.63
C HIS A 132 -1.17 -7.11 -4.73
N TRP A 133 -1.31 -6.65 -5.98
CA TRP A 133 -1.59 -7.52 -7.13
C TRP A 133 -0.34 -8.29 -7.59
N LYS A 134 -0.53 -9.34 -8.40
CA LYS A 134 0.56 -10.17 -8.92
C LYS A 134 1.56 -9.33 -9.74
N ALA A 135 2.82 -9.39 -9.32
CA ALA A 135 3.95 -8.71 -9.96
C ALA A 135 4.14 -9.13 -11.42
N LYS A 136 4.78 -8.26 -12.20
CA LYS A 136 5.10 -8.46 -13.63
C LYS A 136 6.41 -9.23 -13.88
N THR A 137 7.08 -9.69 -12.83
CA THR A 137 8.44 -10.28 -12.88
C THR A 137 8.52 -11.51 -13.77
N ASP A 138 7.48 -12.35 -13.76
CA ASP A 138 7.43 -13.61 -14.53
C ASP A 138 6.90 -13.39 -15.97
N GLY A 139 6.89 -12.13 -16.42
CA GLY A 139 6.37 -11.72 -17.72
C GLY A 139 5.01 -11.03 -17.63
N VAL A 140 4.85 -9.94 -18.38
CA VAL A 140 3.67 -9.07 -18.28
C VAL A 140 2.39 -9.80 -18.69
N ARG A 141 2.43 -10.58 -19.78
CA ARG A 141 1.26 -11.30 -20.31
C ARG A 141 0.94 -12.52 -19.46
N GLU A 142 1.98 -13.21 -19.03
CA GLU A 142 1.96 -14.45 -18.28
C GLU A 142 1.28 -14.23 -16.93
N THR A 143 1.60 -13.13 -16.25
CA THR A 143 1.08 -12.77 -14.92
C THR A 143 -0.24 -12.00 -14.96
N GLU A 144 -0.68 -11.58 -16.14
CA GLU A 144 -1.91 -10.79 -16.33
C GLU A 144 -3.18 -11.45 -15.74
N PRO A 145 -3.41 -12.78 -15.89
CA PRO A 145 -4.58 -13.43 -15.31
C PRO A 145 -4.66 -13.28 -13.79
N GLY A 146 -3.51 -13.30 -13.09
CA GLY A 146 -3.45 -13.05 -11.64
C GLY A 146 -3.89 -11.63 -11.26
N ARG A 147 -3.44 -10.62 -12.04
CA ARG A 147 -3.91 -9.23 -11.85
C ARG A 147 -5.39 -9.07 -12.16
N LYS A 148 -5.89 -9.71 -13.22
CA LYS A 148 -7.33 -9.72 -13.58
C LYS A 148 -8.19 -10.36 -12.48
N ALA A 149 -7.70 -11.41 -11.81
CA ALA A 149 -8.40 -12.01 -10.67
C ALA A 149 -8.57 -11.02 -9.51
N ALA A 150 -7.49 -10.33 -9.13
CA ALA A 150 -7.53 -9.31 -8.08
C ALA A 150 -8.45 -8.14 -8.45
N ALA A 151 -8.34 -7.64 -9.70
CA ALA A 151 -9.18 -6.57 -10.23
C ALA A 151 -10.68 -6.92 -10.19
N LYS A 152 -11.04 -8.18 -10.46
CA LYS A 152 -12.43 -8.67 -10.39
C LYS A 152 -12.96 -8.67 -8.96
N VAL A 153 -12.17 -9.11 -8.00
CA VAL A 153 -12.55 -9.11 -6.57
C VAL A 153 -12.72 -7.69 -6.06
N LEU A 154 -11.76 -6.81 -6.38
CA LEU A 154 -11.84 -5.40 -6.00
C LEU A 154 -13.08 -4.72 -6.61
N ALA A 155 -13.32 -4.88 -7.91
CA ALA A 155 -14.47 -4.29 -8.60
C ALA A 155 -15.80 -4.76 -8.01
N ARG A 156 -15.94 -6.06 -7.69
CA ARG A 156 -17.13 -6.58 -7.03
C ARG A 156 -17.35 -5.96 -5.66
N ARG A 157 -16.28 -5.78 -4.87
CA ARG A 157 -16.41 -5.17 -3.54
C ARG A 157 -16.76 -3.69 -3.62
N VAL A 158 -16.08 -2.93 -4.48
CA VAL A 158 -16.36 -1.51 -4.72
C VAL A 158 -17.79 -1.33 -5.23
N GLY A 159 -18.20 -2.09 -6.24
CA GLY A 159 -19.55 -2.03 -6.79
C GLY A 159 -20.63 -2.35 -5.76
N ARG A 160 -20.41 -3.35 -4.89
CA ARG A 160 -21.34 -3.63 -3.78
C ARG A 160 -21.42 -2.46 -2.80
N VAL A 161 -20.27 -1.90 -2.40
CA VAL A 161 -20.25 -0.75 -1.48
C VAL A 161 -21.01 0.44 -2.07
N LEU A 162 -20.73 0.81 -3.31
CA LEU A 162 -21.33 1.97 -3.95
C LEU A 162 -22.80 1.75 -4.34
N ALA A 163 -23.24 0.50 -4.52
CA ALA A 163 -24.66 0.18 -4.69
C ALA A 163 -25.44 0.31 -3.38
N GLU A 164 -24.84 -0.06 -2.24
CA GLU A 164 -25.44 0.05 -0.91
C GLU A 164 -25.39 1.49 -0.37
N GLU A 165 -24.30 2.20 -0.65
CA GLU A 165 -24.00 3.55 -0.15
C GLU A 165 -23.31 4.37 -1.26
N PRO A 166 -24.07 5.02 -2.17
CA PRO A 166 -23.51 5.72 -3.32
C PRO A 166 -22.50 6.84 -3.00
N GLU A 167 -22.65 7.47 -1.84
CA GLU A 167 -21.76 8.53 -1.34
C GLU A 167 -20.69 7.98 -0.38
N ALA A 168 -20.42 6.67 -0.37
CA ALA A 168 -19.45 6.09 0.55
C ALA A 168 -18.06 6.70 0.35
N ASP A 169 -17.47 7.17 1.45
CA ASP A 169 -16.06 7.54 1.51
C ASP A 169 -15.20 6.27 1.43
N LEU A 170 -14.59 6.04 0.26
CA LEU A 170 -13.86 4.81 -0.03
C LEU A 170 -12.54 5.11 -0.75
N LEU A 171 -11.49 4.42 -0.29
CA LEU A 171 -10.19 4.36 -0.93
C LEU A 171 -9.87 2.93 -1.34
N ALA A 172 -9.38 2.74 -2.57
CA ALA A 172 -8.67 1.53 -2.97
C ALA A 172 -7.21 1.89 -3.26
N LEU A 173 -6.28 1.39 -2.45
CA LEU A 173 -4.88 1.78 -2.50
C LEU A 173 -3.94 0.58 -2.45
N GLY A 174 -2.66 0.83 -2.68
CA GLY A 174 -1.59 -0.17 -2.59
C GLY A 174 -0.87 -0.37 -3.92
N ASP A 175 -0.22 -1.52 -4.07
CA ASP A 175 0.52 -1.88 -5.28
C ASP A 175 -0.38 -2.70 -6.21
N PHE A 176 -0.81 -2.07 -7.31
CA PHE A 176 -1.64 -2.71 -8.33
C PHE A 176 -0.81 -3.40 -9.41
N ASN A 177 0.53 -3.21 -9.41
CA ASN A 177 1.43 -3.70 -10.44
C ASN A 177 0.96 -3.34 -11.86
N GLN A 178 0.29 -2.20 -12.02
CA GLN A 178 -0.18 -1.63 -13.29
C GLN A 178 0.16 -0.15 -13.30
N ASN A 179 0.61 0.39 -14.42
CA ASN A 179 0.77 1.83 -14.58
C ASN A 179 -0.59 2.51 -14.73
N LEU A 180 -0.60 3.84 -14.56
CA LEU A 180 -1.79 4.68 -14.67
C LEU A 180 -2.59 4.39 -15.94
N GLU A 181 -1.92 4.33 -17.08
CA GLU A 181 -2.55 4.12 -18.38
C GLU A 181 -3.13 2.70 -18.53
N GLU A 182 -2.52 1.72 -17.87
CA GLU A 182 -3.00 0.32 -17.88
C GLU A 182 -4.20 0.13 -16.94
N LEU A 183 -4.26 0.90 -15.85
CA LEU A 183 -5.30 0.79 -14.83
C LEU A 183 -6.53 1.67 -15.14
N GLU A 184 -6.35 2.75 -15.90
CA GLU A 184 -7.38 3.75 -16.20
C GLU A 184 -8.72 3.18 -16.70
N PRO A 185 -8.77 2.20 -17.63
CA PRO A 185 -10.04 1.62 -18.06
C PRO A 185 -10.81 0.94 -16.93
N TRP A 186 -10.09 0.25 -16.04
CA TRP A 186 -10.68 -0.42 -14.88
C TRP A 186 -11.15 0.61 -13.85
N THR A 187 -10.32 1.62 -13.56
CA THR A 187 -10.63 2.69 -12.60
C THR A 187 -11.90 3.44 -13.00
N ARG A 188 -12.02 3.83 -14.28
CA ARG A 188 -13.23 4.46 -14.82
C ARG A 188 -14.46 3.57 -14.70
N ALA A 189 -14.34 2.29 -15.08
CA ALA A 189 -15.46 1.34 -15.00
C ALA A 189 -15.91 1.07 -13.55
N ALA A 190 -15.00 1.17 -12.58
CA ALA A 190 -15.29 1.02 -11.16
C ALA A 190 -15.91 2.29 -10.52
N GLY A 191 -16.02 3.40 -11.26
CA GLY A 191 -16.48 4.68 -10.72
C GLY A 191 -15.51 5.29 -9.70
N LEU A 192 -14.21 5.04 -9.86
CA LEU A 192 -13.16 5.58 -9.02
C LEU A 192 -12.32 6.59 -9.80
N ASP A 193 -11.69 7.51 -9.08
CA ASP A 193 -10.73 8.48 -9.63
C ASP A 193 -9.30 8.15 -9.19
N ASP A 194 -8.34 8.37 -10.08
CA ASP A 194 -6.91 8.24 -9.79
C ASP A 194 -6.23 9.61 -9.73
N PRO A 195 -5.71 10.06 -8.57
CA PRO A 195 -5.13 11.38 -8.43
C PRO A 195 -3.76 11.52 -9.12
N TRP A 196 -3.17 10.44 -9.66
CA TRP A 196 -2.00 10.54 -10.53
C TRP A 196 -2.23 11.45 -11.73
N VAL A 197 -3.47 11.55 -12.23
CA VAL A 197 -3.80 12.43 -13.37
C VAL A 197 -3.53 13.91 -13.06
N GLU A 198 -3.54 14.30 -11.78
CA GLU A 198 -3.23 15.66 -11.32
C GLU A 198 -1.73 15.94 -11.20
N VAL A 199 -0.89 14.89 -11.24
CA VAL A 199 0.56 15.01 -11.19
C VAL A 199 1.09 15.19 -12.63
N PRO A 200 1.95 16.19 -12.90
CA PRO A 200 2.60 16.34 -14.20
C PRO A 200 3.31 15.06 -14.63
N ALA A 201 3.20 14.68 -15.90
CA ALA A 201 3.65 13.38 -16.40
C ALA A 201 5.13 13.11 -16.09
N GLU A 202 5.99 14.11 -16.22
CA GLU A 202 7.42 14.06 -15.94
C GLU A 202 7.77 13.89 -14.45
N ARG A 203 6.78 14.04 -13.56
CA ARG A 203 6.92 13.83 -12.11
C ARG A 203 6.22 12.58 -11.61
N ARG A 204 5.51 11.86 -12.49
CA ARG A 204 4.83 10.61 -12.14
C ARG A 204 5.85 9.52 -11.91
N GLY A 205 5.55 8.66 -10.94
CA GLY A 205 6.34 7.48 -10.67
C GLY A 205 6.58 7.28 -9.19
N SER A 206 6.38 6.04 -8.75
CA SER A 206 6.69 5.56 -7.41
C SER A 206 7.75 4.46 -7.42
N ALA A 207 7.93 3.76 -8.55
CA ALA A 207 8.93 2.70 -8.71
C ALA A 207 9.66 2.84 -10.05
N VAL A 208 10.73 2.07 -10.24
CA VAL A 208 11.51 2.03 -11.48
C VAL A 208 11.65 0.60 -11.96
N PHE A 209 11.34 0.36 -13.23
CA PHE A 209 11.54 -0.93 -13.88
C PHE A 209 12.30 -0.74 -15.20
N ARG A 210 13.40 -1.48 -15.38
CA ARG A 210 14.27 -1.39 -16.55
C ARG A 210 14.68 0.06 -16.91
N GLY A 211 14.97 0.86 -15.88
CA GLY A 211 15.41 2.25 -16.04
C GLY A 211 14.31 3.27 -16.33
N ALA A 212 13.05 2.85 -16.40
CA ALA A 212 11.90 3.74 -16.61
C ALA A 212 11.07 3.89 -15.33
N TRP A 213 10.64 5.13 -15.04
CA TRP A 213 9.67 5.40 -13.99
C TRP A 213 8.33 4.72 -14.29
N GLN A 214 7.72 4.15 -13.25
CA GLN A 214 6.45 3.47 -13.27
C GLN A 214 5.56 3.93 -12.12
N THR A 215 4.24 3.81 -12.29
CA THR A 215 3.24 4.12 -11.28
C THR A 215 2.49 2.87 -10.82
N PRO A 216 3.15 1.80 -10.34
CA PRO A 216 2.44 0.58 -9.92
C PRO A 216 1.61 0.80 -8.65
N ASP A 217 1.95 1.81 -7.84
CA ASP A 217 1.26 2.16 -6.61
C ASP A 217 0.16 3.19 -6.89
N HIS A 218 -1.03 2.99 -6.34
CA HIS A 218 -2.19 3.89 -6.53
C HIS A 218 -2.90 4.21 -5.23
N VAL A 219 -3.65 5.33 -5.24
CA VAL A 219 -4.64 5.69 -4.23
C VAL A 219 -5.90 6.14 -4.94
N LEU A 220 -6.78 5.20 -5.26
CA LEU A 220 -8.03 5.42 -6.00
C LEU A 220 -9.14 5.85 -5.06
N LEU A 221 -9.98 6.79 -5.49
CA LEU A 221 -10.98 7.45 -4.64
C LEU A 221 -12.39 7.29 -5.21
N SER A 222 -13.38 7.07 -4.35
CA SER A 222 -14.78 7.20 -4.72
C SER A 222 -15.21 8.67 -4.88
N SER A 223 -16.35 8.89 -5.52
CA SER A 223 -17.00 10.20 -5.62
C SER A 223 -17.39 10.80 -4.27
N GLY A 224 -17.70 9.97 -3.26
CA GLY A 224 -18.03 10.41 -1.90
C GLY A 224 -16.95 11.32 -1.30
N LEU A 225 -15.68 11.06 -1.61
CA LEU A 225 -14.55 11.88 -1.17
C LEU A 225 -14.48 13.28 -1.82
N GLN A 226 -15.46 13.65 -2.65
CA GLN A 226 -15.57 14.94 -3.33
C GLN A 226 -16.79 15.76 -2.88
N ASP A 227 -17.69 15.18 -2.07
CA ASP A 227 -19.02 15.73 -1.77
C ASP A 227 -19.06 16.76 -0.63
N ARG A 228 -17.97 16.86 0.16
CA ARG A 228 -17.82 17.72 1.35
C ARG A 228 -18.70 17.36 2.56
N ARG A 229 -19.23 16.13 2.64
CA ARG A 229 -20.11 15.68 3.73
C ARG A 229 -19.37 14.94 4.84
N GLY A 230 -18.38 14.11 4.51
CA GLY A 230 -17.59 13.34 5.47
C GLY A 230 -16.10 13.59 5.34
N PHE A 231 -15.37 12.55 4.97
CA PHE A 231 -14.02 12.71 4.45
C PHE A 231 -14.08 13.39 3.09
N THR A 232 -13.07 14.20 2.79
CA THR A 232 -13.04 14.95 1.55
C THR A 232 -11.60 15.18 1.14
N ARG A 233 -11.33 14.95 -0.14
CA ARG A 233 -10.03 15.24 -0.76
C ARG A 233 -9.94 16.73 -1.12
N PRO A 234 -9.04 17.51 -0.51
CA PRO A 234 -8.72 18.85 -1.00
C PRO A 234 -8.02 18.79 -2.36
N ARG A 235 -8.01 19.91 -3.10
CA ARG A 235 -7.15 20.03 -4.29
C ARG A 235 -5.67 19.82 -3.93
N LYS A 236 -4.91 19.22 -4.85
CA LYS A 236 -3.46 18.97 -4.70
C LYS A 236 -3.13 18.24 -3.39
N ALA A 237 -3.96 17.27 -3.02
CA ALA A 237 -3.82 16.52 -1.79
C ALA A 237 -3.01 15.22 -1.93
N PHE A 238 -2.66 14.85 -3.16
CA PHE A 238 -1.87 13.67 -3.47
C PHE A 238 -0.45 14.07 -3.88
N ARG A 239 0.55 13.32 -3.39
CA ARG A 239 1.94 13.47 -3.81
C ARG A 239 2.76 12.20 -3.57
N VAL A 240 3.84 12.07 -4.32
CA VAL A 240 4.94 11.14 -4.04
C VAL A 240 5.89 11.75 -3.02
N VAL A 241 6.27 10.99 -2.00
CA VAL A 241 7.24 11.43 -0.99
C VAL A 241 8.66 11.16 -1.51
N ARG A 242 9.41 12.23 -1.75
CA ARG A 242 10.75 12.23 -2.38
C ARG A 242 11.82 12.81 -1.44
N ALA A 243 11.86 12.34 -0.19
CA ALA A 243 12.92 12.74 0.73
C ALA A 243 14.29 12.26 0.22
N ALA A 244 15.35 13.03 0.41
CA ALA A 244 16.67 12.75 -0.20
C ALA A 244 17.19 11.34 0.11
N PHE A 245 16.98 10.83 1.33
CA PHE A 245 17.42 9.49 1.72
C PHE A 245 16.62 8.34 1.06
N LEU A 246 15.48 8.64 0.44
CA LEU A 246 14.67 7.67 -0.31
C LEU A 246 15.17 7.53 -1.75
N LEU A 247 16.10 8.36 -2.19
CA LEU A 247 16.54 8.43 -3.57
C LEU A 247 18.04 8.17 -3.69
N GLU A 248 18.44 7.49 -4.75
CA GLU A 248 19.84 7.42 -5.18
C GLU A 248 20.27 8.79 -5.67
N ALA A 249 21.39 9.32 -5.16
CA ALA A 249 21.85 10.66 -5.50
C ALA A 249 22.23 10.80 -6.99
N SER A 250 22.70 9.72 -7.61
CA SER A 250 23.17 9.70 -8.99
C SER A 250 22.04 9.65 -10.02
N THR A 251 20.97 8.90 -9.75
CA THR A 251 19.88 8.64 -10.72
C THR A 251 18.57 9.29 -10.32
N GLY A 252 18.40 9.66 -9.06
CA GLY A 252 17.12 10.10 -8.49
C GLY A 252 16.09 8.96 -8.34
N PHE A 253 16.48 7.71 -8.58
CA PHE A 253 15.60 6.54 -8.44
C PHE A 253 15.43 6.12 -6.98
N PRO A 254 14.41 5.32 -6.65
CA PRO A 254 14.21 4.85 -5.29
C PRO A 254 15.43 4.07 -4.79
N ARG A 255 15.94 4.45 -3.62
CA ARG A 255 17.11 3.84 -2.99
C ARG A 255 16.70 2.55 -2.29
N ARG A 256 17.11 1.42 -2.84
CA ARG A 256 16.82 0.08 -2.29
C ARG A 256 17.45 -0.11 -0.90
N PHE A 257 16.85 -0.96 -0.08
CA PHE A 257 17.38 -1.19 1.28
C PHE A 257 18.80 -1.78 1.25
N ALA A 258 19.06 -2.73 0.35
CA ALA A 258 20.39 -3.32 0.16
C ALA A 258 21.48 -2.28 -0.22
N ALA A 259 21.09 -1.13 -0.77
CA ALA A 259 21.98 -0.01 -1.11
C ALA A 259 22.04 1.08 -0.01
N GLY A 260 21.54 0.79 1.20
CA GLY A 260 21.47 1.73 2.32
C GLY A 260 20.27 2.68 2.29
N GLY A 261 19.28 2.41 1.43
CA GLY A 261 18.02 3.14 1.36
C GLY A 261 16.90 2.47 2.16
N VAL A 262 15.70 2.41 1.58
CA VAL A 262 14.51 1.87 2.24
C VAL A 262 13.79 0.83 1.37
N SER A 263 13.58 1.17 0.10
CA SER A 263 12.79 0.38 -0.84
C SER A 263 13.01 0.89 -2.26
N ASP A 264 12.82 -0.02 -3.21
CA ASP A 264 12.56 0.22 -4.63
C ASP A 264 11.24 0.97 -4.97
N HIS A 265 10.38 1.21 -3.99
CA HIS A 265 9.15 2.01 -4.13
C HIS A 265 9.20 3.25 -3.23
N LEU A 266 8.62 4.35 -3.71
CA LEU A 266 8.43 5.60 -2.97
C LEU A 266 7.05 5.65 -2.31
N PRO A 267 6.93 6.20 -1.09
CA PRO A 267 5.63 6.36 -0.45
C PRO A 267 4.72 7.32 -1.21
N LEU A 268 3.45 6.95 -1.33
CA LEU A 268 2.38 7.85 -1.74
C LEU A 268 1.71 8.46 -0.52
N LEU A 269 1.44 9.76 -0.56
CA LEU A 269 0.72 10.47 0.49
C LEU A 269 -0.53 11.14 -0.08
N LEU A 270 -1.69 10.74 0.46
CA LEU A 270 -2.97 11.41 0.27
C LEU A 270 -3.37 12.13 1.56
N ARG A 271 -3.76 13.40 1.45
CA ARG A 271 -4.35 14.17 2.56
C ARG A 271 -5.85 14.26 2.40
N LEU A 272 -6.60 13.81 3.41
CA LEU A 272 -8.03 14.06 3.51
C LEU A 272 -8.31 15.13 4.56
N ARG A 273 -9.42 15.85 4.39
CA ARG A 273 -10.07 16.61 5.46
C ARG A 273 -11.27 15.81 5.91
N VAL A 274 -11.61 15.91 7.18
CA VAL A 274 -12.87 15.41 7.71
C VAL A 274 -13.66 16.60 8.20
N ARG A 275 -14.96 16.64 7.87
CA ARG A 275 -15.88 17.66 8.35
C ARG A 275 -15.80 17.75 9.89
N ARG A 276 -15.92 18.98 10.40
CA ARG A 276 -16.00 19.23 11.84
C ARG A 276 -17.41 18.97 12.34
#